data_AF-A0A8T4E681-F1
#
_entry.id   AF-A0A8T4E681-F1
#
_cell.length_a   1.000
_cell.length_b   1.000
_cell.length_c   1.000
_cell.angle_alpha   90.00
_cell.angle_beta   90.00
_cell.angle_gamma   90.00
#
_symmetry.space_group_name_H-M   'P 1'
#
loop_
_entity.id
_entity.type
_entity.pdbx_description
1 polymer ?
#
loop_
_entity_poly.entity_id
_entity_poly.type
_entity_poly.pdbx_seq_one_letter_code
_entity_poly.pdbx_strand_id
1 'polypeptide(L)'
;MGKRRGRDRLVTCISCGRAVPKNKAIEYERRSRISTDLRDENNVSAFISNVEQYCISCGKHRRITEKLKKQAANRRARREEGI
;
A
#
# COMPACT_ATOMS: atom_id res chain seq x y z
N MET A 1 -19.51 -8.70 20.41
CA MET A 1 -19.12 -7.28 20.54
C MET A 1 -19.26 -6.57 19.19
N GLY A 2 -20.41 -5.92 18.94
CA GLY A 2 -20.60 -5.13 17.73
C GLY A 2 -19.66 -3.93 17.76
N LYS A 3 -18.79 -3.78 16.74
CA LYS A 3 -17.90 -2.62 16.67
C LYS A 3 -18.78 -1.37 16.53
N ARG A 4 -18.85 -0.54 17.58
CA ARG A 4 -19.50 0.78 17.57
C ARG A 4 -18.79 1.66 16.53
N ARG A 5 -19.23 1.60 15.27
CA ARG A 5 -18.64 2.36 14.17
C ARG A 5 -19.65 3.44 13.77
N GLY A 6 -19.52 4.58 14.43
CA GLY A 6 -20.18 5.82 14.03
C GLY A 6 -19.46 6.43 12.83
N ARG A 7 -19.23 7.75 12.86
CA ARG A 7 -18.49 8.46 11.81
C ARG A 7 -17.02 8.08 11.80
N ASP A 8 -16.54 7.58 10.67
CA ASP A 8 -15.14 7.22 10.46
C ASP A 8 -14.28 8.40 10.04
N ARG A 9 -12.96 8.30 10.24
CA ARG A 9 -12.02 9.32 9.72
C ARG A 9 -12.04 9.28 8.19
N LEU A 10 -12.10 10.46 7.57
CA LEU A 10 -12.01 10.60 6.13
C LEU A 10 -10.54 10.71 5.71
N VAL A 11 -10.21 10.05 4.61
CA VAL A 11 -8.90 10.01 3.98
C VAL A 11 -9.05 10.41 2.51
N THR A 12 -8.06 11.12 1.98
CA THR A 12 -8.09 11.61 0.60
C THR A 12 -7.46 10.59 -0.34
N CYS A 13 -8.19 10.22 -1.39
CA CYS A 13 -7.64 9.39 -2.46
C CYS A 13 -6.53 10.14 -3.20
N ILE A 14 -5.33 9.55 -3.31
CA ILE A 14 -4.18 10.17 -3.99
C ILE A 14 -4.43 10.38 -5.49
N SER A 15 -5.20 9.51 -6.14
CA SER A 15 -5.45 9.61 -7.59
C SER A 15 -6.48 10.67 -7.98
N CYS A 16 -7.56 10.82 -7.20
CA CYS A 16 -8.72 11.61 -7.61
C CYS A 16 -9.16 12.63 -6.57
N GLY A 17 -8.46 12.77 -5.45
CA GLY A 17 -8.76 13.72 -4.38
C GLY A 17 -10.02 13.42 -3.55
N ARG A 18 -10.83 12.42 -3.93
CA ARG A 18 -12.09 12.11 -3.24
C ARG A 18 -11.83 11.73 -1.77
N ALA A 19 -12.59 12.34 -0.86
CA ALA A 19 -12.65 11.95 0.54
C ALA A 19 -13.42 10.63 0.70
N VAL A 20 -12.77 9.63 1.29
CA VAL A 20 -13.31 8.28 1.51
C VAL A 20 -13.16 7.95 2.99
N PRO A 21 -14.11 7.25 3.63
CA PRO A 21 -13.92 6.73 4.97
C PRO A 21 -12.72 5.77 5.04
N LYS A 22 -11.87 5.88 6.06
CA LYS A 22 -10.64 5.09 6.22
C LYS A 22 -10.90 3.59 6.13
N ASN A 23 -11.99 3.11 6.72
CA ASN A 23 -12.39 1.69 6.65
C ASN A 23 -12.76 1.20 5.24
N LYS A 24 -13.10 2.10 4.31
CA LYS A 24 -13.45 1.78 2.91
C LYS A 24 -12.30 2.10 1.93
N ALA A 25 -11.29 2.84 2.38
CA ALA A 25 -10.13 3.16 1.56
C ALA A 25 -9.25 1.92 1.37
N ILE A 26 -8.67 1.80 0.18
CA ILE A 26 -7.68 0.79 -0.13
C ILE A 26 -6.32 1.37 0.25
N GLU A 27 -5.63 0.70 1.17
CA GLU A 27 -4.28 1.05 1.58
C GLU A 27 -3.26 0.24 0.77
N TYR A 28 -2.28 0.91 0.18
CA TYR A 28 -1.21 0.30 -0.60
C TYR A 28 0.14 0.85 -0.17
N GLU A 29 1.01 -0.02 0.32
CA GLU A 29 2.39 0.33 0.67
C GLU A 29 3.25 0.29 -0.59
N ARG A 30 3.68 1.46 -1.07
CA ARG A 30 4.67 1.57 -2.14
C ARG A 30 6.05 1.69 -1.52
N ARG A 31 6.91 0.71 -1.81
CA ARG A 31 8.34 0.77 -1.48
C ARG A 31 9.12 1.27 -2.69
N SER A 32 9.82 2.37 -2.52
CA SER A 32 10.73 2.93 -3.50
C SER A 32 12.16 2.78 -3.01
N ARG A 33 13.05 2.30 -3.88
CA ARG A 33 14.48 2.31 -3.62
C ARG A 33 15.05 3.61 -4.17
N ILE A 34 15.70 4.39 -3.32
CA ILE A 34 16.50 5.54 -3.73
C ILE A 34 17.94 5.11 -3.60
N SER A 35 18.68 5.13 -4.71
CA SER A 35 20.12 4.85 -4.73
C SER A 35 20.85 6.05 -5.29
N THR A 36 21.98 6.38 -4.71
CA THR A 36 22.89 7.37 -5.29
C THR A 36 23.65 6.69 -6.42
N ASP A 37 23.48 7.11 -7.68
CA ASP A 37 24.12 6.48 -8.85
C ASP A 37 25.62 6.82 -8.94
N LEU A 38 26.37 6.49 -7.90
CA LEU A 38 27.80 6.79 -7.83
C LEU A 38 28.64 5.78 -8.63
N ARG A 39 28.07 4.68 -9.15
CA ARG A 39 28.78 3.60 -9.88
C ARG A 39 30.10 3.10 -9.23
N ASP A 40 30.30 3.41 -7.96
CA ASP A 40 31.46 3.06 -7.13
C ASP A 40 31.03 2.22 -5.92
N GLU A 41 32.01 1.70 -5.16
CA GLU A 41 31.79 0.88 -3.95
C GLU A 41 30.98 1.57 -2.84
N ASN A 42 30.87 2.90 -2.86
CA ASN A 42 30.13 3.70 -1.88
C ASN A 42 28.66 3.95 -2.25
N ASN A 43 28.04 3.06 -3.03
CA ASN A 43 26.64 3.22 -3.43
C ASN A 43 25.68 3.00 -2.23
N VAL A 44 25.22 4.09 -1.64
CA VAL A 44 24.23 4.07 -0.58
C VAL A 44 22.84 3.92 -1.19
N SER A 45 22.13 2.85 -0.82
CA SER A 45 20.73 2.67 -1.20
C SER A 45 19.82 2.65 0.03
N ALA A 46 18.79 3.49 -0.01
CA ALA A 46 17.78 3.61 1.01
C ALA A 46 16.42 3.13 0.47
N PHE A 47 15.62 2.53 1.34
CA PHE A 47 14.26 2.13 1.03
C PHE A 47 13.28 3.06 1.72
N ILE A 48 12.43 3.72 0.95
CA ILE A 48 11.34 4.56 1.47
C ILE A 48 10.02 3.82 1.26
N SER A 49 9.27 3.66 2.34
CA SER A 49 7.95 3.04 2.31
C SER A 49 6.88 4.10 2.50
N ASN A 50 6.06 4.34 1.46
CA ASN A 50 4.97 5.29 1.48
C ASN A 50 3.63 4.55 1.52
N VAL A 51 2.77 4.93 2.47
CA VAL A 51 1.42 4.38 2.59
C VAL A 51 0.47 5.23 1.76
N GLU A 52 0.07 4.70 0.61
CA GLU A 52 -0.83 5.36 -0.32
C GLU A 52 -2.29 4.94 -0.05
N GLN A 53 -3.21 5.90 -0.01
CA GLN A 53 -4.63 5.67 0.22
C GLN A 53 -5.44 5.95 -1.05
N TYR A 54 -6.30 5.01 -1.44
CA TYR A 54 -7.08 5.06 -2.67
C TYR A 54 -8.57 4.81 -2.44
N CYS A 55 -9.42 5.42 -3.29
CA CYS A 55 -10.83 5.05 -3.38
C CYS A 55 -11.01 3.71 -4.13
N ILE A 56 -12.18 3.07 -3.95
CA ILE A 56 -12.47 1.75 -4.53
C ILE A 56 -12.32 1.73 -6.07
N SER A 57 -12.74 2.81 -6.74
CA SER A 57 -12.71 2.91 -8.20
C SER A 57 -11.28 3.05 -8.72
N CYS A 58 -10.48 3.96 -8.15
CA CYS A 58 -9.09 4.15 -8.52
C CYS A 58 -8.25 2.91 -8.19
N GLY A 59 -8.55 2.22 -7.09
CA GLY A 59 -7.89 0.97 -6.73
C GLY A 59 -8.12 -0.14 -7.76
N LYS A 60 -9.35 -0.26 -8.30
CA LYS A 60 -9.66 -1.20 -9.39
C LYS A 60 -8.99 -0.81 -10.69
N HIS A 61 -9.12 0.45 -11.10
CA HIS A 61 -8.57 0.94 -12.36
C HIS A 61 -7.04 0.75 -12.43
N ARG A 62 -6.33 1.00 -11.32
CA ARG A 62 -4.87 0.83 -11.23
C ARG A 62 -4.43 -0.61 -10.85
N ARG A 63 -5.36 -1.56 -10.81
CA ARG A 63 -5.14 -2.98 -10.43
C ARG A 63 -4.44 -3.15 -9.07
N ILE A 64 -4.61 -2.20 -8.15
CA ILE A 64 -3.99 -2.22 -6.81
C ILE A 64 -4.55 -3.38 -5.99
N THR A 65 -5.85 -3.66 -6.14
CA THR A 65 -6.51 -4.79 -5.47
C THR A 65 -5.92 -6.14 -5.90
N GLU A 66 -5.52 -6.29 -7.16
CA GLU A 66 -4.89 -7.52 -7.67
C GLU A 66 -3.47 -7.66 -7.13
N LYS A 67 -2.71 -6.57 -7.09
CA LYS A 67 -1.37 -6.52 -6.50
C LYS A 67 -1.40 -6.92 -5.02
N LEU A 68 -2.36 -6.40 -4.25
CA LEU A 68 -2.53 -6.75 -2.84
C LEU A 68 -2.91 -8.22 -2.64
N LYS A 69 -3.78 -8.77 -3.50
CA LYS A 69 -4.10 -10.21 -3.48
C LYS A 69 -2.86 -11.06 -3.72
N LYS A 70 -2.05 -10.73 -4.73
CA LYS A 70 -0.80 -11.43 -5.03
C LYS A 70 0.20 -11.31 -3.87
N GLN A 71 0.34 -10.14 -3.28
CA GLN A 71 1.18 -9.95 -2.08
C GLN A 71 0.69 -10.79 -0.90
N ALA A 72 -0.62 -10.85 -0.64
CA ALA A 72 -1.18 -11.66 0.42
C ALA A 72 -0.96 -13.16 0.18
N ALA A 73 -1.10 -13.63 -1.06
CA ALA A 73 -0.78 -15.00 -1.43
C ALA A 73 0.70 -15.33 -1.19
N ASN A 74 1.62 -14.47 -1.64
CA ASN A 74 3.05 -14.65 -1.41
C ASN A 74 3.40 -14.64 0.09
N ARG A 75 2.75 -13.79 0.90
CA ARG A 75 2.95 -13.77 2.36
C ARG A 75 2.47 -15.05 3.02
N ARG A 76 1.40 -15.67 2.52
CA ARG A 76 0.92 -16.98 3.01
C ARG A 76 1.89 -18.09 2.65
N ALA A 77 2.33 -18.14 1.40
CA ALA A 77 3.33 -19.11 0.95
C ALA A 77 4.62 -19.03 1.79
N ARG A 78 5.17 -17.83 2.01
CA ARG A 78 6.35 -17.65 2.89
C ARG A 78 6.13 -18.12 4.33
N ARG A 79 4.93 -17.88 4.88
CA ARG A 79 4.58 -18.33 6.22
C ARG A 79 4.46 -19.85 6.31
N GLU A 80 3.99 -20.50 5.25
CA GLU A 80 3.91 -21.97 5.14
C GLU A 80 5.31 -22.59 4.96
N GLU A 81 6.21 -21.90 4.26
CA GLU A 81 7.62 -22.27 4.08
C GLU A 81 8.50 -22.01 5.32
N GLY A 82 7.97 -21.36 6.37
CA GLY A 82 8.64 -21.24 7.66
C GLY A 82 9.87 -20.34 7.70
N ILE A 83 9.94 -19.32 6.83
CA ILE A 83 10.96 -18.24 6.85
C ILE A 83 10.36 -16.96 7.41
#